data_AF-A0A8T9B996-F1
#
_entry.id   AF-A0A8T9B996-F1
#
_cell.length_a   1.000
_cell.length_b   1.000
_cell.length_c   1.000
_cell.angle_alpha   90.00
_cell.angle_beta   90.00
_cell.angle_gamma   90.00
#
_symmetry.space_group_name_H-M   'P 1'
#
loop_
_entity.id
_entity.type
_entity.pdbx_description
1 polymer ?
#
loop_
_entity_poly.entity_id
_entity_poly.type
_entity_poly.pdbx_seq_one_letter_code
_entity_poly.pdbx_strand_id
1 'polypeptide(L)'
;MEDDDEEDGGLFNIEVSSADESANESVKVPRDFQSEEDFQRQRAAWRPKIESGELWKTLQLPIDNPSKPESQTMLHAIEELYFFRRYEEAAQVIAKVLRGQLDAGFRKVVVGYEERCEARISKMAKDRS
;
A
#
# COMPACT_ATOMS: atom_id res chain seq x y z
N MET A 1 48.41 26.15 -37.88
CA MET A 1 47.51 27.05 -37.14
C MET A 1 46.18 26.36 -37.04
N GLU A 2 46.08 25.34 -36.19
CA GLU A 2 46.10 25.42 -34.69
C GLU A 2 44.93 26.29 -34.22
N ASP A 3 44.10 25.95 -33.25
CA ASP A 3 43.85 24.79 -32.37
C ASP A 3 42.58 25.22 -31.58
N ASP A 4 41.85 24.25 -31.00
CA ASP A 4 40.99 24.39 -29.80
C ASP A 4 39.83 25.44 -29.79
N ASP A 5 38.69 25.25 -29.14
CA ASP A 5 38.36 24.48 -27.95
C ASP A 5 36.85 24.17 -27.97
N GLU A 6 36.50 23.12 -27.22
CA GLU A 6 35.18 22.75 -26.73
C GLU A 6 34.31 23.94 -26.30
N GLU A 7 32.98 23.82 -26.46
CA GLU A 7 32.07 23.98 -25.31
C GLU A 7 30.64 23.57 -25.71
N ASP A 8 30.32 22.33 -25.32
CA ASP A 8 29.08 21.92 -24.67
C ASP A 8 27.87 22.84 -24.91
N GLY A 9 27.08 22.52 -25.96
CA GLY A 9 25.67 22.91 -26.06
C GLY A 9 24.85 22.16 -24.99
N GLY A 10 25.20 22.42 -23.73
CA GLY A 10 24.80 21.68 -22.55
C GLY A 10 23.29 21.66 -22.37
N LEU A 11 22.85 20.59 -21.72
CA LEU A 11 21.50 20.21 -21.29
C LEU A 11 20.75 21.27 -20.43
N PHE A 12 21.31 22.47 -20.28
CA PHE A 12 20.80 23.60 -19.49
C PHE A 12 20.67 24.90 -20.32
N ASN A 13 20.21 24.80 -21.56
CA ASN A 13 19.87 25.98 -22.37
C ASN A 13 18.53 26.59 -21.90
N ILE A 14 18.51 27.07 -20.65
CA ILE A 14 17.42 27.86 -20.08
C ILE A 14 17.86 29.32 -20.21
N GLU A 15 17.39 30.00 -21.26
CA GLU A 15 17.51 31.46 -21.34
C GLU A 15 16.66 32.10 -20.23
N VAL A 16 17.31 32.50 -19.15
CA VAL A 16 16.71 33.41 -18.17
C VAL A 16 16.73 34.81 -18.78
N SER A 17 15.71 35.13 -19.57
CA SER A 17 15.39 36.52 -19.93
C SER A 17 14.94 37.25 -18.65
N SER A 18 15.89 37.89 -17.99
CA SER A 18 15.65 38.81 -16.88
C SER A 18 15.15 40.15 -17.41
N ALA A 19 13.89 40.20 -17.87
CA ALA A 19 13.20 41.45 -18.18
C ALA A 19 11.67 41.25 -18.21
N ASP A 20 11.03 41.26 -17.03
CA ASP A 20 9.66 41.76 -16.87
C ASP A 20 9.43 42.17 -15.41
N GLU A 21 9.87 43.38 -15.07
CA GLU A 21 9.39 44.13 -13.91
C GLU A 21 8.06 44.79 -14.29
N SER A 22 6.95 44.10 -14.04
CA SER A 22 5.63 44.74 -13.99
C SER A 22 4.69 44.01 -13.02
N ALA A 23 4.70 44.52 -11.79
CA ALA A 23 3.53 44.72 -10.93
C ALA A 23 2.55 43.55 -10.77
N ASN A 24 2.98 42.53 -10.03
CA ASN A 24 2.17 41.98 -8.93
C ASN A 24 3.11 41.27 -7.96
N GLU A 25 3.56 41.94 -6.90
CA GLU A 25 4.40 41.35 -5.85
C GLU A 25 3.57 40.42 -4.95
N SER A 26 2.91 39.42 -5.55
CA SER A 26 2.54 38.22 -4.83
C SER A 26 3.83 37.46 -4.59
N VAL A 27 4.25 37.38 -3.33
CA VAL A 27 5.36 36.54 -2.86
C VAL A 27 5.33 35.23 -3.66
N LYS A 28 6.37 34.98 -4.49
CA LYS A 28 6.53 33.72 -5.23
C LYS A 28 6.77 32.61 -4.20
N VAL A 29 5.70 32.09 -3.63
CA VAL A 29 5.77 30.96 -2.72
C VAL A 29 6.01 29.70 -3.57
N PRO A 30 7.03 28.89 -3.27
CA PRO A 30 7.25 27.62 -3.95
C PRO A 30 5.98 26.77 -3.95
N ARG A 31 5.78 25.97 -5.00
CA ARG A 31 4.58 25.13 -5.16
C ARG A 31 4.35 24.18 -3.98
N ASP A 32 5.42 23.80 -3.29
CA ASP A 32 5.42 22.91 -2.13
C ASP A 32 5.53 23.67 -0.79
N PHE A 33 5.31 24.99 -0.78
CA PHE A 33 5.29 25.76 0.46
C PHE A 33 4.08 25.39 1.31
N GLN A 34 4.34 25.05 2.56
CA GLN A 34 3.36 24.86 3.61
C GLN A 34 3.69 25.82 4.76
N SER A 35 2.72 26.58 5.24
CA SER A 35 2.92 27.41 6.43
C SER A 35 3.06 26.53 7.67
N GLU A 36 3.82 27.00 8.66
CA GLU A 36 3.97 26.30 9.96
C GLU A 36 2.60 26.02 10.59
N GLU A 37 1.68 26.98 10.53
CA GLU A 37 0.33 26.79 11.08
C GLU A 37 -0.43 25.64 10.40
N ASP A 38 -0.33 25.51 9.08
CA ASP A 38 -0.97 24.42 8.34
C ASP A 38 -0.31 23.07 8.64
N PHE A 39 1.02 23.04 8.74
CA PHE A 39 1.77 21.85 9.17
C PHE A 39 1.35 21.40 10.57
N GLN A 40 1.23 22.33 11.52
CA GLN A 40 0.80 22.02 12.88
C GLN A 40 -0.64 21.49 12.91
N ARG A 41 -1.56 22.05 12.11
CA ARG A 41 -2.93 21.54 11.97
C ARG A 41 -2.95 20.12 11.41
N GLN A 42 -2.20 19.85 10.34
CA GLN A 42 -2.12 18.52 9.74
C GLN A 42 -1.50 17.52 10.71
N ARG A 43 -0.41 17.91 11.40
CA ARG A 43 0.25 17.05 12.38
C ARG A 43 -0.65 16.74 13.58
N ALA A 44 -1.44 17.70 14.05
CA ALA A 44 -2.41 17.50 15.13
C ALA A 44 -3.58 16.61 14.69
N ALA A 45 -4.02 16.74 13.44
CA ALA A 45 -5.10 15.92 12.86
C ALA A 45 -4.62 14.53 12.41
N TRP A 46 -3.32 14.36 12.15
CA TRP A 46 -2.78 13.13 11.62
C TRP A 46 -2.89 11.99 12.63
N ARG A 47 -3.42 10.87 12.16
CA ARG A 47 -3.46 9.62 12.91
C ARG A 47 -2.77 8.55 12.06
N PRO A 48 -1.88 7.73 12.66
CA PRO A 48 -1.33 6.60 11.96
C PRO A 48 -2.48 5.66 11.56
N LYS A 49 -2.41 5.12 10.35
CA LYS A 49 -3.31 4.04 9.95
C LYS A 49 -2.91 2.79 10.75
N ILE A 50 -3.78 2.36 11.65
CA ILE A 50 -3.59 1.13 12.42
C ILE A 50 -4.44 0.05 11.76
N GLU A 51 -3.80 -1.00 11.28
CA GLU A 51 -4.48 -2.18 10.76
C GLU A 51 -4.84 -3.09 11.94
N SER A 52 -6.15 -3.22 12.24
CA SER A 52 -6.65 -3.93 13.42
C SER A 52 -6.85 -5.43 13.21
N GLY A 53 -6.56 -5.95 12.00
CA GLY A 53 -6.87 -7.34 11.66
C GLY A 53 -8.36 -7.62 11.49
N GLU A 54 -9.13 -6.60 11.14
CA GLU A 54 -10.59 -6.67 10.92
C GLU A 54 -10.98 -6.49 9.45
N LEU A 55 -10.01 -6.40 8.54
CA LEU A 55 -10.28 -6.25 7.10
C LEU A 55 -11.17 -7.38 6.56
N TRP A 56 -11.09 -8.58 7.12
CA TRP A 56 -11.96 -9.69 6.73
C TRP A 56 -13.46 -9.42 6.93
N LYS A 57 -13.83 -8.50 7.83
CA LYS A 57 -15.23 -8.12 8.08
C LYS A 57 -15.81 -7.22 6.98
N THR A 58 -14.96 -6.53 6.23
CA THR A 58 -15.40 -5.66 5.13
C THR A 58 -15.60 -6.44 3.83
N LEU A 59 -15.10 -7.68 3.76
CA LEU A 59 -15.23 -8.56 2.60
C LEU A 59 -16.64 -9.16 2.52
N GLN A 60 -17.25 -9.08 1.33
CA GLN A 60 -18.49 -9.78 1.02
C GLN A 60 -18.20 -11.14 0.39
N LEU A 61 -17.86 -12.14 1.23
CA LEU A 61 -17.56 -13.50 0.79
C LEU A 61 -18.82 -14.37 0.72
N PRO A 62 -18.91 -15.34 -0.22
CA PRO A 62 -17.93 -15.66 -1.27
C PRO A 62 -18.03 -14.72 -2.48
N ILE A 63 -16.89 -14.43 -3.11
CA ILE A 63 -16.80 -13.63 -4.35
C ILE A 63 -16.47 -14.57 -5.50
N ASP A 64 -17.28 -14.54 -6.56
CA ASP A 64 -17.01 -15.26 -7.79
C ASP A 64 -16.22 -14.41 -8.77
N ASN A 65 -15.13 -14.97 -9.29
CA ASN A 65 -14.24 -14.35 -10.27
C ASN A 65 -13.76 -12.95 -9.85
N PRO A 66 -13.12 -12.82 -8.66
CA PRO A 66 -12.71 -11.54 -8.10
C PRO A 66 -11.76 -10.78 -9.02
N SER A 67 -11.89 -9.47 -9.07
CA SER A 67 -10.89 -8.61 -9.70
C SER A 67 -9.55 -8.67 -8.94
N LYS A 68 -8.48 -8.18 -9.57
CA LYS A 68 -7.16 -8.10 -8.94
C LYS A 68 -7.16 -7.37 -7.58
N PRO A 69 -7.79 -6.19 -7.41
CA PRO A 69 -7.84 -5.53 -6.11
C PRO A 69 -8.65 -6.32 -5.07
N GLU A 70 -9.73 -6.99 -5.47
CA GLU A 70 -10.51 -7.84 -4.55
C GLU A 70 -9.68 -9.04 -4.09
N SER A 71 -8.95 -9.67 -4.99
CA SER A 71 -8.04 -10.78 -4.68
C SER A 71 -6.94 -10.38 -3.70
N GLN A 72 -6.35 -9.19 -3.88
CA GLN A 72 -5.36 -8.64 -2.94
C GLN A 72 -6.00 -8.32 -1.58
N THR A 73 -7.19 -7.74 -1.57
CA THR A 73 -7.91 -7.45 -0.30
C THR A 73 -8.21 -8.73 0.47
N MET A 74 -8.65 -9.78 -0.23
CA MET A 74 -8.87 -11.10 0.37
C MET A 74 -7.56 -11.69 0.93
N LEU A 75 -6.47 -11.60 0.17
CA LEU A 75 -5.16 -12.08 0.62
C LEU A 75 -4.70 -11.35 1.88
N HIS A 76 -4.73 -10.01 1.87
CA HIS A 76 -4.31 -9.20 3.01
C HIS A 76 -5.15 -9.47 4.25
N ALA A 77 -6.46 -9.68 4.10
CA ALA A 77 -7.31 -10.03 5.23
C ALA A 77 -6.92 -11.38 5.86
N ILE A 78 -6.54 -12.36 5.04
CA ILE A 78 -6.02 -13.66 5.51
C ILE A 78 -4.66 -13.49 6.19
N GLU A 79 -3.77 -12.69 5.58
CA GLU A 79 -2.43 -12.41 6.09
C GLU A 79 -2.46 -11.71 7.44
N GLU A 80 -3.30 -10.67 7.58
CA GLU A 80 -3.52 -10.00 8.85
C GLU A 80 -3.91 -10.98 9.94
N LEU A 81 -4.95 -11.80 9.71
CA LEU A 81 -5.38 -12.79 10.69
C LEU A 81 -4.26 -13.78 11.05
N TYR A 82 -3.46 -14.21 10.07
CA TYR A 82 -2.30 -15.07 10.29
C TYR A 82 -1.23 -14.39 11.16
N PHE A 83 -0.89 -13.12 10.88
CA PHE A 83 0.11 -12.37 11.63
C PHE A 83 -0.36 -11.99 13.05
N PHE A 84 -1.65 -11.71 13.22
CA PHE A 84 -2.31 -11.56 14.53
C PHE A 84 -2.46 -12.88 15.30
N ARG A 85 -1.98 -14.00 14.74
CA ARG A 85 -2.10 -15.36 15.30
C ARG A 85 -3.54 -15.84 15.52
N ARG A 86 -4.50 -15.24 14.82
CA ARG A 86 -5.92 -15.62 14.83
C ARG A 86 -6.15 -16.71 13.79
N TYR A 87 -5.45 -17.84 13.96
CA TYR A 87 -5.37 -18.90 12.95
C TYR A 87 -6.73 -19.58 12.69
N GLU A 88 -7.57 -19.73 13.72
CA GLU A 88 -8.91 -20.32 13.56
C GLU A 88 -9.82 -19.43 12.71
N GLU A 89 -9.78 -18.11 12.93
CA GLU A 89 -10.55 -17.16 12.14
C GLU A 89 -10.00 -17.05 10.71
N ALA A 90 -8.68 -17.09 10.55
CA ALA A 90 -8.04 -17.15 9.23
C ALA A 90 -8.55 -18.36 8.44
N ALA A 91 -8.57 -19.56 9.05
CA ALA A 91 -9.07 -20.78 8.41
C ALA A 91 -10.55 -20.66 8.01
N GLN A 92 -11.40 -20.05 8.84
CA GLN A 92 -12.81 -19.82 8.50
C GLN A 92 -12.98 -18.87 7.31
N VAL A 93 -12.17 -17.80 7.24
CA VAL A 93 -12.18 -16.85 6.12
C VAL A 93 -11.69 -17.53 4.85
N ILE A 94 -10.59 -18.29 4.93
CA ILE A 94 -10.05 -19.08 3.82
C ILE A 94 -11.11 -20.06 3.28
N ALA A 95 -11.78 -20.80 4.15
CA ALA A 95 -12.85 -21.71 3.76
C ALA A 95 -14.01 -21.01 3.04
N LYS A 96 -14.32 -19.76 3.40
CA LYS A 96 -15.32 -18.93 2.69
C LYS A 96 -14.80 -18.44 1.34
N VAL A 97 -13.54 -18.03 1.25
CA VAL A 97 -12.89 -17.60 -0.01
C VAL A 97 -12.85 -18.76 -1.01
N LEU A 98 -12.48 -19.97 -0.56
CA LEU A 98 -12.34 -21.15 -1.41
C LEU A 98 -13.67 -21.69 -1.98
N ARG A 99 -14.82 -21.25 -1.45
CA ARG A 99 -16.14 -21.57 -2.01
C ARG A 99 -16.42 -20.83 -3.30
N GLY A 100 -15.80 -19.66 -3.52
CA GLY A 100 -15.94 -18.89 -4.75
C GLY A 100 -15.12 -19.47 -5.91
N GLN A 101 -15.46 -19.06 -7.13
CA GLN A 101 -14.65 -19.33 -8.30
C GLN A 101 -13.41 -18.41 -8.31
N LEU A 102 -12.23 -19.00 -8.10
CA LEU A 102 -10.95 -18.30 -8.00
C LEU A 102 -10.00 -18.74 -9.12
N ASP A 103 -9.11 -17.84 -9.54
CA ASP A 103 -7.98 -18.20 -10.40
C ASP A 103 -7.11 -19.29 -9.75
N ALA A 104 -6.54 -20.18 -10.56
CA ALA A 104 -5.76 -21.33 -10.09
C ALA A 104 -4.52 -20.90 -9.28
N GLY A 105 -3.86 -19.81 -9.68
CA GLY A 105 -2.72 -19.25 -8.96
C GLY A 105 -3.13 -18.70 -7.60
N PHE A 106 -4.21 -17.92 -7.57
CA PHE A 106 -4.74 -17.37 -6.31
C PHE A 106 -5.22 -18.46 -5.36
N ARG A 107 -5.97 -19.44 -5.86
CA ARG A 107 -6.43 -20.60 -5.08
C ARG A 107 -5.26 -21.34 -4.43
N LYS A 108 -4.16 -21.58 -5.15
CA LYS A 108 -2.97 -22.24 -4.60
C LYS A 108 -2.37 -21.47 -3.42
N VAL A 109 -2.31 -20.15 -3.51
CA VAL A 109 -1.80 -19.29 -2.41
C VAL A 109 -2.69 -19.39 -1.19
N VAL A 110 -4.01 -19.31 -1.38
CA VAL A 110 -5.01 -19.39 -0.30
C VAL A 110 -4.97 -20.75 0.39
N VAL A 111 -4.89 -21.86 -0.36
CA VAL A 111 -4.73 -23.22 0.20
C VAL A 111 -3.43 -23.33 1.00
N GLY A 112 -2.32 -22.77 0.50
CA GLY A 112 -1.06 -22.77 1.26
C GLY A 112 -1.14 -21.99 2.58
N TYR A 113 -2.01 -20.97 2.68
CA TYR A 113 -2.30 -20.32 3.96
C TYR A 113 -3.19 -21.18 4.87
N GLU A 114 -4.12 -21.96 4.31
CA GLU A 114 -4.97 -22.90 5.06
C GLU A 114 -4.12 -23.94 5.79
N GLU A 115 -3.24 -24.63 5.06
CA GLU A 115 -2.33 -25.65 5.60
C GLU A 115 -1.44 -25.08 6.71
N ARG A 116 -0.92 -23.86 6.53
CA ARG A 116 -0.13 -23.18 7.54
C ARG A 116 -0.94 -22.83 8.79
N CYS A 117 -2.19 -22.40 8.64
CA CYS A 117 -3.07 -22.12 9.77
C CYS A 117 -3.37 -23.40 10.56
N GLU A 118 -3.75 -24.48 9.88
CA GLU A 118 -4.03 -25.78 10.50
C GLU A 118 -2.82 -26.35 11.25
N ALA A 119 -1.63 -26.25 10.65
CA ALA A 119 -0.39 -26.65 11.30
C ALA A 119 -0.11 -25.84 12.58
N ARG A 120 -0.40 -24.53 12.55
CA ARG A 120 -0.26 -23.65 13.72
C ARG A 120 -1.27 -23.97 14.81
N ILE A 121 -2.54 -24.19 14.45
CA ILE A 121 -3.60 -24.58 15.39
C ILE A 121 -3.24 -25.90 16.08
N SER A 122 -2.85 -26.91 15.30
CA SER A 122 -2.46 -28.23 15.81
C SER A 122 -1.26 -28.14 16.74
N LYS A 123 -0.25 -27.33 16.37
CA LYS A 123 0.92 -27.08 17.22
C LYS A 123 0.52 -26.41 18.54
N MET A 124 -0.27 -25.35 18.49
CA MET A 124 -0.73 -24.62 19.68
C MET A 124 -1.62 -25.48 20.60
N ALA A 125 -2.43 -26.38 20.03
CA ALA A 125 -3.21 -27.34 20.79
C ALA A 125 -2.31 -28.33 21.53
N LYS A 126 -1.24 -28.81 20.88
CA LYS A 126 -0.24 -29.69 21.50
C LYS A 126 0.57 -28.99 22.60
N ASP A 127 0.94 -27.73 22.40
CA ASP A 127 1.66 -26.93 23.42
C ASP A 127 0.79 -26.60 24.65
N ARG A 128 -0.54 -26.74 24.55
CA ARG A 128 -1.51 -26.45 25.62
C ARG A 128 -1.99 -27.71 26.37
N SER A 129 -1.68 -28.92 25.88
CA SER A 129 -2.05 -30.19 26.49
C SER A 129 -0.94 -30.74 27.38
#